data_AF-A0A482XM12-F1
#
_entry.id   AF-A0A482XM12-F1
#
_cell.length_a   1.000
_cell.length_b   1.000
_cell.length_c   1.000
_cell.angle_alpha   90.00
_cell.angle_beta   90.00
_cell.angle_gamma   90.00
#
_symmetry.space_group_name_H-M   'P 1'
#
loop_
_entity.id
_entity.type
_entity.pdbx_description
1 polymer ?
#
loop_
_entity_poly.entity_id
_entity_poly.type
_entity_poly.pdbx_seq_one_letter_code
_entity_poly.pdbx_strand_id
1 'polypeptide(L)' 'MDSNQEKERMTPEKAMEHHWIVNNNTEFALSKAKLKRYVIKKRWIKAANTIIALHRMGAKLERD' A
#
# COMPACT_ATOMS: atom_id res chain seq x y z
N MET A 1 13.47 -20.22 -6.29
CA MET A 1 14.20 -20.21 -5.01
C MET A 1 13.76 -18.97 -4.26
N ASP A 2 12.79 -19.09 -3.35
CA ASP A 2 12.43 -18.12 -2.28
C ASP A 2 11.18 -18.61 -1.50
N SER A 3 11.16 -19.90 -1.14
CA SER A 3 10.05 -20.56 -0.45
C SER A 3 10.19 -20.55 1.08
N ASN A 4 11.20 -19.88 1.65
CA ASN A 4 11.48 -19.91 3.08
C ASN A 4 10.82 -18.77 3.88
N GLN A 5 10.46 -17.66 3.22
CA GLN A 5 9.89 -16.49 3.92
C GLN A 5 8.47 -16.72 4.46
N GLU A 6 7.70 -17.64 3.87
CA GLU A 6 6.33 -17.91 4.33
C GLU A 6 6.28 -18.59 5.70
N LYS A 7 7.25 -19.47 5.99
CA LYS A 7 7.33 -20.19 7.27
C LYS A 7 7.85 -19.33 8.42
N GLU A 8 8.61 -18.28 8.08
CA GLU A 8 9.21 -17.34 9.05
C GLU A 8 8.28 -16.17 9.37
N ARG A 9 7.26 -15.91 8.56
CA ARG A 9 6.28 -14.84 8.81
C ARG A 9 5.33 -15.23 9.95
N MET A 10 5.08 -14.26 10.82
CA MET A 10 4.11 -14.41 11.90
C MET A 10 2.69 -14.56 11.34
N THR A 11 1.90 -15.48 11.91
CA THR A 11 0.48 -15.59 11.55
C THR A 11 -0.29 -14.40 12.12
N PRO A 12 -1.44 -14.01 11.53
CA PRO A 12 -2.22 -12.88 12.02
C PRO A 12 -2.62 -13.00 13.50
N GLU A 13 -2.94 -14.21 13.95
CA GLU A 13 -3.33 -14.49 15.33
C GLU A 13 -2.17 -14.18 16.29
N LYS A 14 -0.96 -14.65 15.96
CA LYS A 14 0.25 -14.36 16.72
C LYS A 14 0.64 -12.88 16.68
N ALA A 15 0.35 -12.18 15.58
CA ALA A 15 0.63 -10.75 15.46
C ALA A 15 -0.22 -9.92 16.43
N MET A 16 -1.48 -10.29 16.66
CA MET A 16 -2.35 -9.59 17.60
C MET A 16 -1.88 -9.70 19.06
N GLU A 17 -1.15 -10.77 19.39
CA GLU A 17 -0.54 -10.98 20.72
C GLU A 17 0.82 -10.29 20.87
N HIS A 18 1.40 -9.78 19.77
CA HIS A 18 2.75 -9.23 19.80
C HIS A 18 2.80 -7.94 20.62
N HIS A 19 3.79 -7.84 21.52
CA HIS A 19 3.94 -6.76 22.50
C HIS A 19 3.85 -5.35 21.88
N TRP A 20 4.43 -5.14 20.68
CA TRP A 20 4.36 -3.85 19.98
C TRP A 20 2.93 -3.43 19.61
N ILE A 21 2.05 -4.38 19.29
CA ILE A 21 0.65 -4.12 18.93
C ILE A 21 -0.21 -4.01 20.19
N VAL A 22 0.03 -4.86 21.19
CA VAL A 22 -0.74 -4.84 22.45
C VAL A 22 -0.46 -3.56 23.24
N ASN A 23 0.81 -3.16 23.31
CA ASN A 23 1.23 -1.96 24.02
C ASN A 23 1.24 -0.75 23.08
N ASN A 24 0.07 -0.35 22.62
CA ASN A 24 -0.20 0.80 21.72
C ASN A 24 0.18 2.19 22.29
N ASN A 25 1.24 2.28 23.11
CA ASN A 25 1.86 3.53 23.52
C ASN A 25 2.67 4.11 22.34
N THR A 26 1.95 4.56 21.32
CA THR A 26 2.55 5.24 20.19
C THR A 26 2.77 6.70 20.56
N GLU A 27 3.89 6.96 21.25
CA GLU A 27 4.37 8.32 21.52
C GLU A 27 4.64 9.13 20.23
N PHE A 28 4.72 8.43 19.08
CA PHE A 28 4.94 9.01 17.77
C PHE A 28 3.62 9.30 17.05
N ALA A 29 3.19 10.55 17.09
CA ALA A 29 2.13 11.03 16.21
C ALA A 29 2.55 10.88 14.74
N LEU A 30 1.82 10.06 13.98
CA LEU A 30 2.06 9.91 12.55
C LEU A 30 1.97 11.27 11.85
N SER A 31 3.00 11.62 11.07
CA SER A 31 3.00 12.88 10.33
C SER A 31 1.94 12.86 9.22
N LYS A 32 0.84 13.59 9.45
CA LYS A 32 -0.24 13.80 8.47
C LYS A 32 0.28 14.31 7.12
N ALA A 33 1.36 15.11 7.13
CA ALA A 33 1.99 15.63 5.92
C ALA A 33 2.63 14.52 5.08
N LYS A 34 3.36 13.58 5.71
CA LYS A 34 3.95 12.42 5.01
C LYS A 34 2.85 11.53 4.42
N LEU A 35 1.78 11.27 5.19
CA LEU A 35 0.66 10.46 4.72
C LEU A 35 -0.07 11.10 3.54
N LYS A 36 -0.35 12.42 3.60
CA LYS A 36 -0.96 13.16 2.49
C LYS A 36 -0.12 13.06 1.21
N ARG A 37 1.19 13.28 1.30
CA ARG A 37 2.11 13.14 0.16
C ARG A 37 2.08 11.74 -0.43
N TYR A 38 2.13 10.71 0.42
CA TYR A 38 2.04 9.32 -0.02
C TYR A 38 0.71 9.03 -0.74
N VAL A 39 -0.42 9.47 -0.18
CA VAL A 39 -1.75 9.25 -0.77
C VAL A 39 -1.88 9.92 -2.13
N ILE A 40 -1.41 11.17 -2.27
CA ILE A 40 -1.42 11.89 -3.56
C ILE A 40 -0.59 11.13 -4.60
N LYS A 41 0.64 10.74 -4.25
CA LYS A 41 1.50 9.93 -5.13
C LYS A 41 0.80 8.63 -5.56
N LYS A 42 0.19 7.91 -4.61
CA LYS A 42 -0.52 6.65 -4.89
C LYS A 42 -1.72 6.85 -5.83
N ARG A 43 -2.45 7.96 -5.72
CA ARG A 43 -3.57 8.29 -6.61
C ARG A 43 -3.10 8.54 -8.05
N TRP A 44 -2.01 9.28 -8.24
CA TRP A 44 -1.43 9.50 -9.58
C TRP A 44 -0.97 8.20 -10.24
N ILE A 45 -0.31 7.32 -9.47
CA ILE A 45 0.10 6.00 -9.99
C ILE A 45 -1.13 5.18 -10.41
N LYS A 46 -2.21 5.17 -9.61
CA LYS A 46 -3.45 4.48 -9.99
C LYS A 46 -4.04 5.05 -11.28
N ALA A 47 -4.16 6.36 -11.40
CA ALA A 47 -4.70 7.02 -12.59
C ALA A 47 -3.87 6.70 -13.84
N ALA A 48 -2.53 6.80 -13.74
CA ALA A 48 -1.63 6.45 -14.84
C ALA A 48 -1.77 4.98 -15.25
N ASN A 49 -1.79 4.06 -14.28
CA ASN A 49 -1.98 2.63 -14.55
C ASN A 49 -3.33 2.35 -15.22
N THR A 50 -4.40 3.05 -14.81
CA THR A 50 -5.71 2.95 -15.46
C THR A 50 -5.65 3.41 -16.90
N ILE A 51 -5.01 4.55 -17.20
CA ILE A 51 -4.86 5.04 -18.58
C ILE A 51 -4.07 4.03 -19.43
N ILE A 52 -2.96 3.51 -18.90
CA ILE A 52 -2.15 2.50 -19.60
C ILE A 52 -2.97 1.23 -19.86
N ALA A 53 -3.77 0.78 -18.90
CA ALA A 53 -4.64 -0.39 -19.05
C ALA A 53 -5.72 -0.14 -20.12
N LEU A 54 -6.39 1.01 -20.09
CA LEU A 54 -7.38 1.40 -21.10
C LEU A 54 -6.77 1.45 -22.50
N HIS A 55 -5.57 2.01 -22.65
CA HIS A 55 -4.84 2.01 -23.91
C HIS A 55 -4.54 0.59 -24.40
N ARG A 56 -4.07 -0.30 -23.50
CA ARG A 56 -3.86 -1.73 -23.82
C ARG A 56 -5.15 -2.45 -24.24
N MET A 57 -6.29 -2.01 -23.73
CA MET A 57 -7.61 -2.53 -24.09
C MET A 57 -8.14 -1.94 -25.41
N GLY A 58 -7.40 -1.06 -26.07
CA GLY A 58 -7.83 -0.43 -27.33
C GLY A 58 -8.81 0.73 -27.15
N ALA A 59 -8.95 1.27 -25.93
CA ALA A 59 -9.77 2.46 -25.70
C ALA A 59 -9.15 3.67 -26.40
N LYS A 60 -9.94 4.37 -27.23
CA LYS A 60 -9.55 5.64 -27.85
C LYS A 60 -9.92 6.77 -26.89
N LEU A 61 -8.92 7.34 -26.24
CA LEU A 61 -9.08 8.60 -25.51
C LEU A 61 -9.01 9.73 -26.54
N GLU A 62 -10.13 9.98 -27.22
CA GLU A 62 -10.25 11.16 -28.08
C GLU A 62 -10.10 12.41 -27.20
N ARG A 63 -9.19 13.28 -27.60
CA ARG A 63 -9.03 14.63 -27.05
C ARG A 63 -9.60 15.56 -28.12
N ASP A 64 -10.66 16.27 -27.78
CA ASP A 64 -11.23 17.33 -28.64
C ASP A 64 -10.19 18.40 -28.99
#